data_AF-A0A431KIW8-F1
#
_entry.id   AF-A0A431KIW8-F1
#
_cell.length_a   1.000
_cell.length_b   1.000
_cell.length_c   1.000
_cell.angle_alpha   90.00
_cell.angle_beta   90.00
_cell.angle_gamma   90.00
#
_symmetry.space_group_name_H-M   'P 1'
#
loop_
_entity.id
_entity.type
_entity.pdbx_description
1 polymer ?
#
loop_
_entity_poly.entity_id
_entity_poly.type
_entity_poly.pdbx_seq_one_letter_code
_entity_poly.pdbx_strand_id
1 'polypeptide(L)'
;MNTPKRFLRLRASDVLPWLVQRPAALILDARDEHAHARGHLNGSIRLDGHNHERLLMREARNRPVFVYCYHGNASQTYADMFMDFGFEDVADLIGGWEAWQQAELGSRQPSSAALAPSPALQQWLASHGFDGVDAVGAHGNTPLMEAAWRGDVTIVTALLEAGARRNVCNHDGNNALWLGCVSNKPELVTMLAQAGVDIDHVNATGATSLMYAASSSKPDIVRVLLALGADPSIQTQDDFTAMDMAGSLACLQLLRAATKAATKTIA
;
A
#
# COMPACT_ATOMS: atom_id res chain seq x y z
N MET A 1 22.70 -37.46 4.31
CA MET A 1 22.13 -37.38 2.95
C MET A 1 21.90 -35.90 2.70
N ASN A 2 22.53 -35.30 1.68
CA ASN A 2 22.33 -33.88 1.37
C ASN A 2 20.87 -33.70 0.93
N THR A 3 20.07 -32.98 1.72
CA THR A 3 18.78 -32.49 1.26
C THR A 3 19.04 -31.57 0.06
N PRO A 4 18.35 -31.76 -1.08
CA PRO A 4 18.56 -30.89 -2.22
C PRO A 4 18.17 -29.46 -1.86
N LYS A 5 19.09 -28.50 -2.08
CA LYS A 5 18.80 -27.07 -1.92
C LYS A 5 17.63 -26.70 -2.82
N ARG A 6 16.62 -26.05 -2.26
CA ARG A 6 15.36 -25.73 -2.93
C ARG A 6 15.09 -24.23 -2.80
N PHE A 7 14.98 -23.56 -3.95
CA PHE A 7 14.45 -22.21 -4.04
C PHE A 7 13.07 -22.23 -4.69
N LEU A 8 12.07 -21.64 -4.04
CA LEU A 8 10.71 -21.53 -4.55
C LEU A 8 10.25 -20.08 -4.65
N ARG A 9 9.51 -19.80 -5.72
CA ARG A 9 8.80 -18.53 -5.86
C ARG A 9 7.32 -18.77 -5.64
N LEU A 10 6.77 -18.22 -4.56
CA LEU A 10 5.39 -18.47 -4.15
C LEU A 10 4.49 -17.32 -4.57
N ARG A 11 3.31 -17.65 -5.10
CA ARG A 11 2.21 -16.68 -5.20
C ARG A 11 1.56 -16.55 -3.83
N ALA A 12 0.83 -15.45 -3.60
CA ALA A 12 0.15 -15.22 -2.33
C ALA A 12 -0.75 -16.40 -1.89
N SER A 13 -1.45 -17.06 -2.82
CA SER A 13 -2.28 -18.25 -2.54
C SER A 13 -1.50 -19.44 -1.97
N ASP A 14 -0.21 -19.52 -2.27
CA ASP A 14 0.63 -20.68 -1.98
C ASP A 14 1.45 -20.49 -0.69
N VAL A 15 1.48 -19.27 -0.13
CA VAL A 15 2.27 -18.93 1.08
C VAL A 15 1.74 -19.63 2.33
N LEU A 16 0.45 -19.55 2.65
CA LEU A 16 -0.09 -20.22 3.85
C LEU A 16 0.07 -21.74 3.80
N PRO A 17 -0.29 -22.43 2.69
CA PRO A 17 -0.01 -23.86 2.57
C PRO A 17 1.47 -24.21 2.79
N TRP A 18 2.38 -23.36 2.30
CA TRP A 18 3.83 -23.57 2.47
C TRP A 18 4.27 -23.36 3.92
N LEU A 19 3.78 -22.33 4.60
CA LEU A 19 4.09 -22.02 6.01
C LEU A 19 3.52 -23.08 6.97
N VAL A 20 2.32 -23.60 6.71
CA VAL A 20 1.72 -24.69 7.52
C VAL A 20 2.58 -25.95 7.48
N GLN A 21 3.19 -26.25 6.33
CA GLN A 21 4.12 -27.38 6.20
C GLN A 21 5.47 -27.12 6.88
N ARG A 22 5.77 -25.86 7.23
CA ARG A 22 7.05 -25.39 7.77
C ARG A 22 6.84 -24.47 8.98
N PRO A 23 6.33 -25.00 10.10
CA PRO A 23 6.00 -24.19 11.27
C PRO A 23 7.22 -23.50 11.91
N ALA A 24 8.43 -24.01 11.65
CA ALA A 24 9.68 -23.40 12.12
C ALA A 24 10.28 -22.38 11.14
N ALA A 25 9.59 -22.07 10.03
CA ALA A 25 10.11 -21.16 9.01
C ALA A 25 10.44 -19.79 9.61
N LEU A 26 11.58 -19.26 9.21
CA LEU A 26 11.94 -17.87 9.45
C LEU A 26 11.23 -17.01 8.41
N ILE A 27 10.26 -16.22 8.85
CA ILE A 27 9.50 -15.30 7.98
C ILE A 27 10.19 -13.93 8.05
N LEU A 28 10.67 -13.43 6.92
CA LEU A 28 11.51 -12.24 6.83
C LEU A 28 10.84 -11.16 5.99
N ASP A 29 10.79 -9.96 6.56
CA ASP A 29 10.23 -8.78 5.93
C ASP A 29 11.37 -7.80 5.59
N ALA A 30 11.70 -7.67 4.32
CA ALA A 30 12.79 -6.81 3.86
C ALA A 30 12.37 -5.35 3.59
N ARG A 31 11.20 -4.93 4.11
CA ARG A 31 10.70 -3.56 4.00
C ARG A 31 11.19 -2.68 5.16
N ASP A 32 11.04 -1.36 4.99
CA ASP A 32 11.32 -0.37 6.02
C ASP A 32 10.44 -0.54 7.27
N GLU A 33 10.86 0.11 8.36
CA GLU A 33 10.19 0.03 9.66
C GLU A 33 8.73 0.49 9.60
N HIS A 34 8.45 1.57 8.88
CA HIS A 34 7.12 2.15 8.78
C HIS A 34 6.18 1.22 7.99
N ALA A 35 6.65 0.65 6.87
CA ALA A 35 5.91 -0.33 6.08
C ALA A 35 5.62 -1.62 6.86
N HIS A 36 6.60 -2.11 7.64
CA HIS A 36 6.40 -3.26 8.52
C HIS A 36 5.39 -2.97 9.63
N ALA A 37 5.47 -1.79 10.26
CA ALA A 37 4.58 -1.37 11.34
C ALA A 37 3.11 -1.25 10.89
N ARG A 38 2.86 -0.75 9.66
CA ARG A 38 1.51 -0.62 9.10
C ARG A 38 0.84 -1.95 8.75
N GLY A 39 1.61 -3.03 8.60
CA GLY A 39 1.09 -4.36 8.36
C GLY A 39 2.14 -5.30 7.81
N HIS A 40 2.16 -6.52 8.32
CA HIS A 40 3.15 -7.54 7.98
C HIS A 40 2.54 -8.95 8.14
N LEU A 41 3.23 -9.96 7.60
CA LEU A 41 2.86 -11.36 7.82
C LEU A 41 3.03 -11.72 9.30
N ASN A 42 2.05 -12.40 9.89
CA ASN A 42 2.12 -12.75 11.31
C ASN A 42 3.39 -13.54 11.64
N GLY A 43 4.13 -13.08 12.65
CA GLY A 43 5.40 -13.69 13.06
C GLY A 43 6.59 -13.34 12.16
N SER A 44 6.46 -12.40 11.22
CA SER A 44 7.59 -11.94 10.42
C SER A 44 8.56 -11.08 11.24
N ILE A 45 9.84 -11.20 10.91
CA ILE A 45 10.93 -10.42 11.47
C ILE A 45 11.39 -9.45 10.40
N ARG A 46 11.34 -8.14 10.69
CA ARG A 46 11.87 -7.12 9.79
C ARG A 46 13.39 -7.23 9.68
N LEU A 47 13.92 -7.27 8.46
CA LEU A 47 15.35 -7.24 8.21
C LEU A 47 15.90 -5.81 8.34
N ASP A 48 17.03 -5.67 9.01
CA ASP A 48 17.78 -4.42 9.10
C ASP A 48 19.29 -4.64 9.22
N GLY A 49 20.04 -3.55 9.27
CA GLY A 49 21.50 -3.59 9.39
C GLY A 49 22.01 -4.26 10.68
N HIS A 50 21.17 -4.47 11.70
CA HIS A 50 21.57 -5.06 12.97
C HIS A 50 21.33 -6.57 13.02
N ASN A 51 20.29 -7.06 12.36
CA ASN A 51 19.90 -8.47 12.44
C ASN A 51 20.25 -9.30 11.20
N HIS A 52 20.49 -8.67 10.04
CA HIS A 52 20.68 -9.36 8.77
C HIS A 52 21.89 -10.30 8.79
N GLU A 53 23.07 -9.80 9.22
CA GLU A 53 24.29 -10.62 9.33
C GLU A 53 24.13 -11.75 10.36
N ARG A 54 23.51 -11.44 11.50
CA ARG A 54 23.29 -12.41 12.57
C ARG A 54 22.45 -13.59 12.09
N LEU A 55 21.37 -13.32 11.33
CA LEU A 55 20.48 -14.35 10.79
C LEU A 55 21.20 -15.22 9.76
N LEU A 56 21.94 -14.62 8.82
CA LEU A 56 22.72 -15.37 7.83
C LEU A 56 23.79 -16.27 8.47
N MET A 57 24.48 -15.76 9.49
CA MET A 57 25.61 -16.47 10.09
C MET A 57 25.19 -17.51 11.11
N ARG A 58 24.21 -17.20 11.98
CA ARG A 58 23.94 -18.00 13.20
C ARG A 58 22.74 -18.93 13.12
N GLU A 59 21.81 -18.73 12.18
CA GLU A 59 20.65 -19.61 12.05
C GLU A 59 21.04 -20.97 11.43
N ALA A 60 20.28 -22.01 11.80
CA ALA A 60 20.53 -23.35 11.27
C ALA A 60 20.20 -23.41 9.77
N ARG A 61 21.09 -23.98 8.95
CA ARG A 61 20.95 -24.02 7.48
C ARG A 61 19.79 -24.86 6.97
N ASN A 62 19.30 -25.77 7.80
CA ASN A 62 18.10 -26.58 7.54
C ASN A 62 16.80 -25.88 7.96
N ARG A 63 16.86 -24.70 8.61
CA ARG A 63 15.66 -23.93 8.95
C ARG A 63 15.12 -23.28 7.68
N PRO A 64 13.84 -23.51 7.31
CA PRO A 64 13.27 -22.89 6.12
C PRO A 64 13.23 -21.38 6.25
N VAL A 65 13.45 -20.67 5.15
CA VAL A 65 13.40 -19.20 5.10
C VAL A 65 12.35 -18.77 4.09
N PHE A 66 11.47 -17.87 4.49
CA PHE A 66 10.54 -17.19 3.61
C PHE A 66 10.80 -15.69 3.67
N VAL A 67 11.04 -15.05 2.54
CA VAL A 67 11.36 -13.61 2.48
C VAL A 67 10.46 -12.86 1.49
N TYR A 68 10.04 -11.66 1.86
CA TYR A 68 9.26 -10.78 1.00
C TYR A 68 9.69 -9.31 1.12
N CYS A 69 9.42 -8.56 0.05
CA CYS A 69 9.66 -7.11 -0.05
C CYS A 69 8.34 -6.36 -0.31
N TYR A 70 8.38 -5.09 -0.71
CA TYR A 70 7.20 -4.31 -1.10
C TYR A 70 6.45 -4.93 -2.27
N HIS A 71 7.14 -5.04 -3.42
CA HIS A 71 6.55 -5.45 -4.68
C HIS A 71 7.59 -6.08 -5.62
N GLY A 72 7.09 -6.63 -6.73
CA GLY A 72 7.91 -7.13 -7.84
C GLY A 72 8.77 -8.35 -7.48
N ASN A 73 10.06 -8.25 -7.81
CA ASN A 73 11.01 -9.36 -7.85
C ASN A 73 12.20 -9.17 -6.89
N ALA A 74 12.18 -8.11 -6.06
CA ALA A 74 13.30 -7.72 -5.20
C ALA A 74 13.59 -8.70 -4.06
N SER A 75 12.61 -9.50 -3.66
CA SER A 75 12.77 -10.56 -2.65
C SER A 75 13.71 -11.68 -3.11
N GLN A 76 13.91 -11.85 -4.43
CA GLN A 76 14.83 -12.86 -4.96
C GLN A 76 16.27 -12.60 -4.53
N THR A 77 16.73 -11.34 -4.53
CA THR A 77 18.10 -11.02 -4.13
C THR A 77 18.39 -11.43 -2.68
N TYR A 78 17.39 -11.27 -1.79
CA TYR A 78 17.51 -11.77 -0.42
C TYR A 78 17.46 -13.30 -0.39
N ALA A 79 16.56 -13.93 -1.12
CA ALA A 79 16.46 -15.39 -1.18
C ALA A 79 17.77 -16.03 -1.70
N ASP A 80 18.35 -15.49 -2.76
CA ASP A 80 19.64 -15.91 -3.32
C ASP A 80 20.76 -15.78 -2.28
N MET A 81 20.79 -14.67 -1.52
CA MET A 81 21.75 -14.47 -0.44
C MET A 81 21.65 -15.58 0.63
N PHE A 82 20.44 -15.94 1.07
CA PHE A 82 20.29 -17.06 2.01
C PHE A 82 20.75 -18.40 1.39
N MET A 83 20.48 -18.63 0.10
CA MET A 83 20.94 -19.84 -0.61
C MET A 83 22.46 -19.94 -0.69
N ASP A 84 23.14 -18.81 -0.94
CA ASP A 84 24.60 -18.70 -1.00
C ASP A 84 25.25 -18.98 0.36
N PHE A 85 24.60 -18.52 1.44
CA PHE A 85 25.02 -18.82 2.82
C PHE A 85 24.69 -20.24 3.27
N GLY A 86 24.08 -21.06 2.40
CA GLY A 86 23.92 -22.49 2.60
C GLY A 86 22.56 -22.94 3.08
N PHE A 87 21.56 -22.07 3.14
CA PHE A 87 20.20 -22.47 3.53
C PHE A 87 19.60 -23.42 2.48
N GLU A 88 18.90 -24.44 2.96
CA GLU A 88 18.48 -25.58 2.14
C GLU A 88 17.06 -25.44 1.56
N ASP A 89 16.17 -24.67 2.21
CA ASP A 89 14.78 -24.48 1.78
C ASP A 89 14.40 -23.01 1.90
N VAL A 90 14.46 -22.29 0.79
CA VAL A 90 14.22 -20.85 0.72
C VAL A 90 13.05 -20.57 -0.21
N ALA A 91 12.16 -19.68 0.19
CA ALA A 91 11.04 -19.23 -0.62
C ALA A 91 10.91 -17.70 -0.63
N ASP A 92 10.50 -17.15 -1.77
CA ASP A 92 10.16 -15.73 -1.90
C ASP A 92 8.69 -15.52 -2.27
N LEU A 93 8.22 -14.28 -2.10
CA LEU A 93 6.86 -13.87 -2.47
C LEU A 93 6.86 -13.11 -3.81
N ILE A 94 6.26 -13.72 -4.83
CA ILE A 94 6.03 -13.08 -6.12
C ILE A 94 5.11 -11.87 -5.92
N GLY A 95 5.59 -10.69 -6.30
CA GLY A 95 4.82 -9.45 -6.18
C GLY A 95 4.80 -8.85 -4.77
N GLY A 96 5.55 -9.43 -3.81
CA GLY A 96 5.75 -8.86 -2.48
C GLY A 96 4.48 -8.70 -1.63
N TRP A 97 4.60 -7.87 -0.58
CA TRP A 97 3.54 -7.59 0.37
C TRP A 97 2.27 -7.05 -0.28
N GLU A 98 2.38 -6.27 -1.36
CA GLU A 98 1.21 -5.78 -2.10
C GLU A 98 0.39 -6.92 -2.70
N ALA A 99 1.05 -7.89 -3.37
CA ALA A 99 0.36 -9.05 -3.92
C ALA A 99 -0.30 -9.90 -2.82
N TRP A 100 0.34 -9.99 -1.66
CA TRP A 100 -0.24 -10.61 -0.47
C TRP A 100 -1.48 -9.87 0.03
N GLN A 101 -1.40 -8.55 0.19
CA GLN A 101 -2.54 -7.73 0.61
C GLN A 101 -3.70 -7.83 -0.39
N GLN A 102 -3.44 -7.81 -1.69
CA GLN A 102 -4.47 -7.98 -2.70
C GLN A 102 -5.17 -9.34 -2.61
N ALA A 103 -4.42 -10.41 -2.31
CA ALA A 103 -4.98 -11.75 -2.12
C ALA A 103 -5.76 -11.91 -0.80
N GLU A 104 -5.26 -11.34 0.30
CA GLU A 104 -5.96 -11.26 1.58
C GLU A 104 -7.25 -10.42 1.47
N LEU A 105 -7.21 -9.30 0.74
CA LEU A 105 -8.39 -8.49 0.46
C LEU A 105 -9.39 -9.22 -0.45
N GLY A 106 -8.89 -9.99 -1.43
CA GLY A 106 -9.73 -10.85 -2.28
C GLY A 106 -10.38 -12.02 -1.55
N SER A 107 -9.79 -12.49 -0.44
CA SER A 107 -10.33 -13.56 0.42
C SER A 107 -11.14 -13.05 1.61
N ARG A 108 -11.00 -11.77 1.99
CA ARG A 108 -11.74 -11.10 3.08
C ARG A 108 -12.97 -10.31 2.62
N GLN A 109 -13.36 -10.34 1.34
CA GLN A 109 -14.66 -9.77 0.98
C GLN A 109 -15.81 -10.63 1.54
N PRO A 110 -16.73 -10.04 2.32
CA PRO A 110 -17.92 -10.74 2.75
C PRO A 110 -18.82 -11.00 1.54
N SER A 111 -19.20 -12.26 1.35
CA SER A 111 -20.36 -12.64 0.53
C SER A 111 -21.65 -12.22 1.24
N SER A 112 -21.91 -10.93 1.40
CA SER A 112 -23.24 -10.40 1.72
C SER A 112 -23.27 -8.87 1.58
N ALA A 113 -23.99 -8.38 0.57
CA ALA A 113 -24.43 -7.00 0.35
C ALA A 113 -23.60 -6.06 -0.55
N ALA A 114 -22.71 -6.56 -1.43
CA ALA A 114 -22.36 -5.76 -2.62
C ALA A 114 -23.62 -5.64 -3.48
N LEU A 115 -24.16 -4.43 -3.62
CA LEU A 115 -25.30 -4.21 -4.52
C LEU A 115 -24.83 -4.44 -5.95
N ALA A 116 -25.64 -5.14 -6.74
CA ALA A 116 -25.39 -5.26 -8.16
C ALA A 116 -25.25 -3.84 -8.76
N PRO A 117 -24.24 -3.58 -9.61
CA PRO A 117 -24.02 -2.26 -10.19
C PRO A 117 -25.31 -1.75 -10.84
N SER A 118 -25.74 -0.53 -10.49
CA SER A 118 -26.94 0.07 -11.10
C SER A 118 -26.76 0.19 -12.63
N PRO A 119 -27.84 0.20 -13.43
CA PRO A 119 -27.73 0.39 -14.88
C PRO A 119 -26.95 1.65 -15.27
N ALA A 120 -27.07 2.72 -14.48
CA ALA A 120 -26.30 3.95 -14.66
C ALA A 120 -24.80 3.73 -14.43
N LEU A 121 -24.42 2.99 -13.39
CA LEU A 121 -23.03 2.63 -13.14
C LEU A 121 -22.48 1.72 -14.24
N GLN A 122 -23.24 0.73 -14.69
CA GLN A 122 -22.84 -0.14 -15.81
C GLN A 122 -22.63 0.66 -17.10
N GLN A 123 -23.52 1.60 -17.40
CA GLN A 123 -23.38 2.47 -18.56
C GLN A 123 -22.15 3.38 -18.45
N TRP A 124 -21.85 3.90 -17.26
CA TRP A 124 -20.66 4.70 -17.01
C TRP A 124 -19.38 3.87 -17.18
N LEU A 125 -19.34 2.65 -16.61
CA LEU A 125 -18.22 1.73 -16.75
C LEU A 125 -17.95 1.43 -18.24
N ALA A 126 -18.99 1.05 -18.98
CA ALA A 126 -18.87 0.74 -20.40
C ALA A 126 -18.40 1.95 -21.23
N SER A 127 -18.88 3.16 -20.94
CA SER A 127 -18.49 4.37 -21.67
C SER A 127 -17.04 4.81 -21.39
N HIS A 128 -16.47 4.37 -20.27
CA HIS A 128 -15.08 4.61 -19.90
C HIS A 128 -14.17 3.41 -20.16
N GLY A 129 -14.69 2.35 -20.80
CA GLY A 129 -13.90 1.17 -21.19
C GLY A 129 -13.62 0.18 -20.08
N PHE A 130 -14.40 0.20 -19.00
CA PHE A 130 -14.30 -0.74 -17.89
C PHE A 130 -15.36 -1.85 -18.01
N ASP A 131 -14.93 -3.11 -17.84
CA ASP A 131 -15.79 -4.29 -17.87
C ASP A 131 -16.28 -4.73 -16.46
N GLY A 132 -15.91 -3.99 -15.42
CA GLY A 132 -16.32 -4.25 -14.04
C GLY A 132 -15.84 -3.15 -13.08
N VAL A 133 -16.32 -3.20 -11.83
CA VAL A 133 -16.01 -2.20 -10.78
C VAL A 133 -14.54 -2.19 -10.33
N ASP A 134 -13.85 -3.31 -10.53
CA ASP A 134 -12.43 -3.51 -10.21
C ASP A 134 -11.57 -3.67 -11.48
N ALA A 135 -12.10 -3.33 -12.66
CA ALA A 135 -11.39 -3.43 -13.91
C ALA A 135 -10.10 -2.59 -13.89
N VAL A 136 -9.08 -3.04 -14.63
CA VAL A 136 -7.81 -2.31 -14.76
C VAL A 136 -7.80 -1.61 -16.11
N GLY A 137 -7.91 -0.29 -16.09
CA GLY A 137 -7.89 0.57 -17.27
C GLY A 137 -6.49 1.05 -17.66
N ALA A 138 -6.45 2.11 -18.46
CA ALA A 138 -5.20 2.73 -18.89
C ALA A 138 -4.36 3.21 -17.69
N HIS A 139 -3.04 3.05 -17.78
CA HIS A 139 -2.09 3.38 -16.70
C HIS A 139 -2.34 2.68 -15.36
N GLY A 140 -3.09 1.57 -15.36
CA GLY A 140 -3.44 0.84 -14.15
C GLY A 140 -4.56 1.48 -13.33
N ASN A 141 -5.24 2.50 -13.86
CA ASN A 141 -6.34 3.14 -13.16
C ASN A 141 -7.55 2.20 -13.06
N THR A 142 -8.12 2.09 -11.87
CA THR A 142 -9.42 1.45 -11.65
C THR A 142 -10.56 2.44 -11.94
N PRO A 143 -11.82 1.96 -12.10
CA PRO A 143 -13.00 2.82 -12.15
C PRO A 143 -13.06 3.84 -11.00
N LEU A 144 -12.69 3.41 -9.78
CA LEU A 144 -12.72 4.27 -8.59
C LEU A 144 -11.69 5.41 -8.70
N MET A 145 -10.50 5.12 -9.23
CA MET A 145 -9.47 6.14 -9.48
C MET A 145 -9.91 7.11 -10.57
N GLU A 146 -10.45 6.61 -11.68
CA GLU A 146 -10.92 7.45 -12.79
C GLU A 146 -12.05 8.39 -12.34
N ALA A 147 -13.03 7.87 -11.60
CA ALA A 147 -14.11 8.67 -11.04
C ALA A 147 -13.60 9.70 -10.01
N ALA A 148 -12.64 9.31 -9.17
CA ALA A 148 -12.03 10.20 -8.19
C ALA A 148 -11.26 11.35 -8.85
N TRP A 149 -10.48 11.06 -9.90
CA TRP A 149 -9.75 12.07 -10.69
C TRP A 149 -10.70 13.09 -11.31
N ARG A 150 -11.83 12.63 -11.86
CA ARG A 150 -12.90 13.47 -12.44
C ARG A 150 -13.70 14.24 -11.38
N GLY A 151 -13.56 13.88 -10.11
CA GLY A 151 -14.35 14.44 -9.03
C GLY A 151 -15.82 14.00 -9.06
N ASP A 152 -16.15 12.87 -9.69
CA ASP A 152 -17.54 12.42 -9.84
C ASP A 152 -18.01 11.70 -8.57
N VAL A 153 -18.48 12.48 -7.60
CA VAL A 153 -18.92 12.01 -6.28
C VAL A 153 -20.02 10.95 -6.38
N THR A 154 -20.93 11.08 -7.35
CA THR A 154 -22.03 10.14 -7.56
C THR A 154 -21.50 8.77 -8.00
N ILE A 155 -20.59 8.76 -8.98
CA ILE A 155 -19.98 7.52 -9.45
C ILE A 155 -19.07 6.90 -8.40
N VAL A 156 -18.28 7.71 -7.68
CA VAL A 156 -17.46 7.22 -6.56
C VAL A 156 -18.31 6.53 -5.51
N THR A 157 -19.44 7.14 -5.12
CA THR A 157 -20.38 6.54 -4.16
C THR A 157 -20.90 5.21 -4.68
N ALA A 158 -21.38 5.18 -5.93
CA ALA A 158 -21.93 3.96 -6.54
C ALA A 158 -20.88 2.83 -6.64
N LEU A 159 -19.62 3.16 -6.96
CA LEU A 159 -18.52 2.20 -7.01
C LEU A 159 -18.20 1.63 -5.61
N LEU A 160 -18.17 2.48 -4.58
CA LEU A 160 -17.93 2.04 -3.21
C LEU A 160 -19.07 1.15 -2.68
N GLU A 161 -20.32 1.47 -3.00
CA GLU A 161 -21.50 0.66 -2.68
C GLU A 161 -21.52 -0.68 -3.43
N ALA A 162 -21.02 -0.69 -4.67
CA ALA A 162 -20.85 -1.90 -5.47
C ALA A 162 -19.61 -2.74 -5.06
N GLY A 163 -18.87 -2.31 -4.04
CA GLY A 163 -17.75 -3.07 -3.48
C GLY A 163 -16.41 -2.89 -4.19
N ALA A 164 -16.21 -1.79 -4.91
CA ALA A 164 -14.93 -1.47 -5.54
C ALA A 164 -13.78 -1.48 -4.52
N ARG A 165 -12.65 -2.06 -4.91
CA ARG A 165 -11.45 -2.15 -4.07
C ARG A 165 -10.86 -0.78 -3.82
N ARG A 166 -10.62 -0.48 -2.54
CA ARG A 166 -10.29 0.87 -2.05
C ARG A 166 -8.80 1.18 -2.08
N ASN A 167 -7.97 0.18 -1.78
CA ASN A 167 -6.52 0.32 -1.60
C ASN A 167 -5.73 -0.31 -2.76
N VAL A 168 -6.29 -0.25 -3.97
CA VAL A 168 -5.55 -0.55 -5.21
C VAL A 168 -4.75 0.69 -5.59
N CYS A 169 -3.63 0.50 -6.29
CA CYS A 169 -2.79 1.57 -6.80
C CYS A 169 -2.61 1.45 -8.32
N ASN A 170 -2.47 2.58 -9.00
CA ASN A 170 -2.15 2.62 -10.42
C ASN A 170 -0.64 2.42 -10.66
N HIS A 171 -0.17 2.52 -11.91
CA HIS A 171 1.25 2.28 -12.25
C HIS A 171 2.22 3.28 -11.59
N ASP A 172 1.76 4.46 -11.20
CA ASP A 172 2.56 5.46 -10.48
C ASP A 172 2.54 5.22 -8.95
N GLY A 173 1.86 4.16 -8.50
CA GLY A 173 1.61 3.88 -7.10
C GLY A 173 0.57 4.81 -6.48
N ASN A 174 -0.24 5.55 -7.26
CA ASN A 174 -1.26 6.44 -6.71
C ASN A 174 -2.57 5.68 -6.45
N ASN A 175 -3.20 5.94 -5.31
CA ASN A 175 -4.52 5.40 -4.97
C ASN A 175 -5.66 6.38 -5.35
N ALA A 176 -6.91 5.99 -5.10
CA ALA A 176 -8.07 6.83 -5.42
C ALA A 176 -8.09 8.15 -4.64
N LEU A 177 -7.56 8.20 -3.41
CA LEU A 177 -7.51 9.44 -2.61
C LEU A 177 -6.56 10.47 -3.23
N TRP A 178 -5.39 10.04 -3.71
CA TRP A 178 -4.47 10.91 -4.44
C TRP A 178 -5.17 11.53 -5.65
N LEU A 179 -5.83 10.70 -6.46
CA LEU A 179 -6.56 11.18 -7.64
C LEU A 179 -7.73 12.10 -7.25
N GLY A 180 -8.41 11.82 -6.14
CA GLY A 180 -9.43 12.70 -5.55
C GLY A 180 -8.88 14.09 -5.19
N CYS A 181 -7.65 14.18 -4.69
CA CYS A 181 -6.98 15.46 -4.41
C CYS A 181 -6.71 16.27 -5.69
N VAL A 182 -6.54 15.61 -6.85
CA VAL A 182 -6.40 16.29 -8.16
C VAL A 182 -7.69 17.03 -8.52
N SER A 183 -8.86 16.45 -8.23
CA SER A 183 -10.18 17.01 -8.58
C SER A 183 -10.58 18.31 -7.87
N ASN A 184 -9.82 18.73 -6.84
CA ASN A 184 -10.07 19.93 -6.04
C ASN A 184 -11.45 19.94 -5.33
N LYS A 185 -11.98 18.76 -4.98
CA LYS A 185 -13.25 18.59 -4.23
C LYS A 185 -12.99 18.04 -2.82
N PRO A 186 -12.93 18.90 -1.78
CA PRO A 186 -12.63 18.46 -0.40
C PRO A 186 -13.64 17.44 0.16
N GLU A 187 -14.91 17.51 -0.28
CA GLU A 187 -15.96 16.57 0.13
C GLU A 187 -15.69 15.16 -0.40
N LEU A 188 -15.15 15.05 -1.61
CA LEU A 188 -14.75 13.77 -2.19
C LEU A 188 -13.56 13.15 -1.44
N VAL A 189 -12.58 13.97 -1.06
CA VAL A 189 -11.43 13.52 -0.24
C VAL A 189 -11.92 12.98 1.10
N THR A 190 -12.87 13.68 1.72
CA THR A 190 -13.51 13.23 2.97
C THR A 190 -14.21 11.88 2.79
N MET A 191 -15.01 11.74 1.73
CA MET A 191 -15.72 10.51 1.42
C MET A 191 -14.77 9.32 1.21
N LEU A 192 -13.72 9.49 0.41
CA LEU A 192 -12.75 8.42 0.12
C LEU A 192 -12.01 7.97 1.39
N ALA A 193 -11.55 8.92 2.22
CA ALA A 193 -10.90 8.62 3.49
C ALA A 193 -11.85 7.90 4.46
N GLN A 194 -13.09 8.38 4.61
CA GLN A 194 -14.11 7.73 5.46
C GLN A 194 -14.52 6.36 4.95
N ALA A 195 -14.45 6.13 3.63
CA ALA A 195 -14.63 4.81 3.06
C ALA A 195 -13.44 3.87 3.36
N GLY A 196 -12.35 4.34 3.96
CA GLY A 196 -11.19 3.52 4.31
C GLY A 196 -10.20 3.35 3.17
N VAL A 197 -10.15 4.30 2.23
CA VAL A 197 -8.98 4.47 1.36
C VAL A 197 -7.84 4.99 2.23
N ASP A 198 -6.67 4.34 2.16
CA ASP A 198 -5.51 4.68 2.98
C ASP A 198 -5.06 6.14 2.76
N ILE A 199 -5.12 6.93 3.84
CA ILE A 199 -4.85 8.37 3.85
C ILE A 199 -3.34 8.68 3.76
N ASP A 200 -2.52 7.77 4.29
CA ASP A 200 -1.06 7.91 4.42
C ASP A 200 -0.32 6.99 3.44
N HIS A 201 -1.05 6.49 2.43
CA HIS A 201 -0.46 5.74 1.32
C HIS A 201 0.62 6.58 0.63
N VAL A 202 1.76 5.94 0.35
CA VAL A 202 2.89 6.53 -0.36
C VAL A 202 2.95 5.96 -1.77
N ASN A 203 3.07 6.84 -2.76
CA ASN A 203 3.21 6.42 -4.15
C ASN A 203 4.63 5.93 -4.48
N ALA A 204 4.91 5.65 -5.75
CA ALA A 204 6.21 5.11 -6.18
C ALA A 204 7.43 6.01 -5.84
N THR A 205 7.23 7.31 -5.58
CA THR A 205 8.29 8.25 -5.17
C THR A 205 8.29 8.53 -3.67
N GLY A 206 7.48 7.80 -2.90
CA GLY A 206 7.31 8.05 -1.46
C GLY A 206 6.38 9.22 -1.13
N ALA A 207 5.66 9.78 -2.10
CA ALA A 207 4.81 10.95 -1.86
C ALA A 207 3.40 10.56 -1.38
N THR A 208 2.84 11.30 -0.43
CA THR A 208 1.47 11.13 0.06
C THR A 208 0.48 12.12 -0.58
N SER A 209 -0.83 11.84 -0.46
CA SER A 209 -1.88 12.76 -0.91
C SER A 209 -1.76 14.16 -0.28
N LEU A 210 -1.30 14.24 0.97
CA LEU A 210 -1.05 15.50 1.68
C LEU A 210 0.10 16.30 1.04
N MET A 211 1.19 15.63 0.63
CA MET A 211 2.30 16.26 -0.08
C MET A 211 1.88 16.80 -1.45
N TYR A 212 1.05 16.05 -2.19
CA TYR A 212 0.49 16.54 -3.46
C TYR A 212 -0.36 17.79 -3.25
N ALA A 213 -1.26 17.78 -2.26
CA ALA A 213 -2.12 18.93 -1.97
C ALA A 213 -1.30 20.16 -1.55
N ALA A 214 -0.24 19.96 -0.75
CA ALA A 214 0.66 21.02 -0.32
C ALA A 214 1.45 21.65 -1.49
N SER A 215 2.06 20.82 -2.35
CA SER A 215 2.82 21.29 -3.52
C SER A 215 1.95 21.93 -4.58
N SER A 216 0.74 21.41 -4.78
CA SER A 216 -0.25 21.97 -5.71
C SER A 216 -0.99 23.19 -5.17
N SER A 217 -0.58 23.73 -4.01
CA SER A 217 -1.18 24.92 -3.40
C SER A 217 -2.69 24.80 -3.16
N LYS A 218 -3.14 23.66 -2.61
CA LYS A 218 -4.56 23.36 -2.34
C LYS A 218 -4.87 23.40 -0.83
N PRO A 219 -4.95 24.58 -0.20
CA PRO A 219 -5.07 24.70 1.26
C PRO A 219 -6.35 24.05 1.82
N ASP A 220 -7.46 24.05 1.08
CA ASP A 220 -8.69 23.42 1.54
C ASP A 220 -8.57 21.88 1.62
N ILE A 221 -7.86 21.27 0.65
CA ILE A 221 -7.57 19.84 0.66
C ILE A 221 -6.58 19.49 1.77
N VAL A 222 -5.52 20.29 1.95
CA VAL A 222 -4.57 20.15 3.06
C VAL A 222 -5.31 20.18 4.41
N ARG A 223 -6.20 21.16 4.60
CA ARG A 223 -7.00 21.28 5.83
C ARG A 223 -7.85 20.04 6.07
N VAL A 224 -8.52 19.51 5.05
CA VAL A 224 -9.34 18.30 5.16
C VAL A 224 -8.50 17.07 5.49
N LEU A 225 -7.39 16.84 4.79
CA LEU A 225 -6.51 15.70 5.05
C LEU A 225 -5.95 15.72 6.48
N LEU A 226 -5.48 16.88 6.96
CA LEU A 226 -5.01 17.03 8.34
C LEU A 226 -6.13 16.80 9.37
N ALA A 227 -7.35 17.28 9.09
CA ALA A 227 -8.50 17.05 9.97
C ALA A 227 -8.92 15.57 10.04
N LEU A 228 -8.64 14.80 8.99
CA LEU A 228 -8.89 13.37 8.89
C LEU A 228 -7.73 12.52 9.47
N GLY A 229 -6.67 13.17 9.96
CA GLY A 229 -5.55 12.49 10.62
C GLY A 229 -4.39 12.10 9.72
N ALA A 230 -4.27 12.67 8.51
CA ALA A 230 -3.09 12.46 7.67
C ALA A 230 -1.80 12.86 8.40
N ASP A 231 -0.77 12.03 8.34
CA ASP A 231 0.51 12.26 9.01
C ASP A 231 1.40 13.24 8.19
N PRO A 232 1.65 14.47 8.69
CA PRO A 232 2.49 15.43 8.00
C PRO A 232 3.99 15.12 8.10
N SER A 233 4.39 14.11 8.90
CA SER A 233 5.80 13.76 9.15
C SER A 233 6.36 12.71 8.19
N ILE A 234 5.50 12.06 7.38
CA ILE A 234 5.95 11.12 6.35
C ILE A 234 6.90 11.84 5.39
N GLN A 235 7.91 11.13 4.92
CA GLN A 235 8.95 11.64 4.03
C GLN A 235 8.94 10.89 2.69
N THR A 236 9.26 11.63 1.61
CA THR A 236 9.56 11.02 0.31
C THR A 236 10.89 10.27 0.36
N GLN A 237 11.24 9.61 -0.75
CA GLN A 237 12.57 8.98 -0.91
C GLN A 237 13.74 9.98 -0.86
N ASP A 238 13.47 11.27 -1.05
CA ASP A 238 14.44 12.37 -0.97
C ASP A 238 14.31 13.15 0.36
N ASP A 239 13.76 12.51 1.40
CA ASP A 239 13.58 13.05 2.76
C ASP A 239 12.65 14.27 2.89
N PHE A 240 11.88 14.63 1.84
CA PHE A 240 10.96 15.76 1.88
C PHE A 240 9.65 15.43 2.59
N THR A 241 9.23 16.30 3.51
CA THR A 241 7.90 16.26 4.13
C THR A 241 6.89 17.09 3.35
N ALA A 242 5.60 16.98 3.71
CA ALA A 242 4.57 17.88 3.18
C ALA A 242 4.88 19.36 3.44
N MET A 243 5.57 19.69 4.55
CA MET A 243 5.96 21.06 4.88
C MET A 243 7.02 21.61 3.92
N ASP A 244 8.01 20.78 3.56
CA ASP A 244 9.07 21.17 2.63
C ASP A 244 8.54 21.40 1.21
N MET A 245 7.48 20.67 0.86
CA MET A 245 6.83 20.76 -0.45
C MET A 245 5.77 21.86 -0.54
N ALA A 246 5.51 22.66 0.51
CA ALA A 246 4.41 23.61 0.52
C ALA A 246 4.55 24.70 -0.57
N GLY A 247 3.70 24.66 -1.60
CA GLY A 247 3.72 25.60 -2.73
C GLY A 247 3.08 26.96 -2.43
N SER A 248 2.47 27.14 -1.25
CA SER A 248 1.84 28.40 -0.85
C SER A 248 1.96 28.67 0.65
N LEU A 249 1.92 29.95 1.02
CA LEU A 249 1.95 30.38 2.43
C LEU A 249 0.80 29.78 3.23
N ALA A 250 -0.39 29.67 2.64
CA ALA A 250 -1.55 29.08 3.30
C ALA A 250 -1.34 27.59 3.65
N CYS A 251 -0.80 26.80 2.71
CA CYS A 251 -0.48 25.39 2.98
C CYS A 251 0.61 25.26 4.06
N LEU A 252 1.67 26.08 3.97
CA LEU A 252 2.75 26.10 4.95
C LEU A 252 2.24 26.43 6.36
N GLN A 253 1.33 27.39 6.50
CA GLN A 253 0.73 27.77 7.79
C GLN A 253 -0.10 26.63 8.39
N LEU A 254 -0.89 25.93 7.57
CA LEU A 254 -1.68 24.78 8.02
C LEU A 254 -0.78 23.64 8.52
N LEU A 255 0.27 23.30 7.76
CA LEU A 255 1.20 22.23 8.12
C LEU A 255 1.98 22.58 9.40
N ARG A 256 2.47 23.81 9.54
CA ARG A 256 3.12 24.27 10.78
C ARG A 256 2.21 24.18 12.00
N ALA A 257 0.94 24.55 11.84
CA ALA A 257 -0.04 24.46 12.93
C ALA A 257 -0.25 23.00 13.36
N ALA A 258 -0.37 22.08 12.40
CA ALA A 258 -0.51 20.65 12.68
C ALA A 258 0.70 20.05 13.41
N THR A 259 1.93 20.33 12.95
CA THR A 259 3.15 19.84 13.60
C THR A 259 3.33 20.36 15.02
N LYS A 260 2.94 21.62 15.28
CA LYS A 260 2.98 22.23 16.62
C LYS A 260 1.94 21.62 17.57
N ALA A 261 0.78 21.21 17.04
CA ALA A 261 -0.23 20.51 17.83
C ALA A 261 0.26 19.11 18.24
N ALA A 262 0.88 18.37 17.31
CA ALA A 262 1.43 17.03 17.59
C ALA A 262 2.50 17.04 18.69
N THR A 263 3.37 18.04 18.73
CA THR A 263 4.42 18.18 19.76
C THR A 263 3.88 18.54 21.16
N LYS A 264 2.70 19.16 21.25
CA LYS A 264 2.08 19.49 22.54
C LYS A 264 1.35 18.32 23.19
N THR A 265 0.92 17.33 22.43
CA THR A 265 0.17 16.17 22.95
C THR A 265 1.10 15.15 23.65
N ILE A 266 2.41 15.24 23.42
CA ILE A 266 3.43 14.29 23.91
C ILE A 266 4.13 14.82 25.18
N ALA A 267 3.90 16.09 25.56
CA ALA A 267 4.47 16.74 26.74
C ALA A 267 3.44 16.84 27.88
#